data_AF-A0A7W0PXN6-F1
#
_entry.id   AF-A0A7W0PXN6-F1
#
_cell.length_a   1.000
_cell.length_b   1.000
_cell.length_c   1.000
_cell.angle_alpha   90.00
_cell.angle_beta   90.00
_cell.angle_gamma   90.00
#
_symmetry.space_group_name_H-M   'P 1'
#
loop_
_entity.id
_entity.type
_entity.pdbx_description
1 polymer ?
#
loop_
_entity_poly.entity_id
_entity_poly.type
_entity_poly.pdbx_seq_one_letter_code
_entity_poly.pdbx_strand_id
1 'polypeptide(L)' 'MDAPARLGDRRPTVRQVYALAAALCERLGEEFTSSGAAASELIERLRRENGHPAPALEDTPPRRRGFSRR' A
#
# COMPACT_ATOMS: atom_id res chain seq x y z
N MET A 1 -12.81 -26.01 -23.47
CA MET A 1 -13.29 -25.09 -22.42
C MET A 1 -12.53 -25.46 -21.16
N ASP A 2 -11.70 -24.66 -20.49
CA ASP A 2 -11.34 -23.25 -20.54
C ASP A 2 -9.85 -23.20 -20.15
N ALA A 3 -9.01 -22.45 -20.87
CA ALA A 3 -7.65 -22.19 -20.40
C ALA A 3 -7.76 -21.37 -19.10
N PRO A 4 -7.01 -21.68 -18.01
CA PRO A 4 -7.11 -20.90 -16.79
C PRO A 4 -6.79 -19.45 -17.14
N ALA A 5 -7.75 -18.56 -16.90
CA ALA A 5 -7.66 -17.14 -17.21
C ALA A 5 -6.25 -16.67 -16.87
N ARG A 6 -5.46 -16.33 -17.90
CA ARG A 6 -4.09 -15.84 -17.75
C ARG A 6 -4.12 -14.77 -16.67
N LEU A 7 -3.16 -14.76 -15.76
CA LEU A 7 -3.04 -13.76 -14.68
C LEU A 7 -3.09 -12.29 -15.16
N GLY A 8 -3.14 -12.04 -16.47
CA GLY A 8 -2.94 -10.76 -17.14
C GLY A 8 -3.94 -9.66 -16.80
N ASP A 9 -5.15 -9.96 -16.32
CA ASP A 9 -6.18 -8.92 -16.12
C ASP A 9 -6.66 -8.76 -14.65
N ARG A 10 -6.14 -9.55 -13.72
CA ARG A 10 -6.54 -9.43 -12.30
C ARG A 10 -5.66 -8.39 -11.61
N ARG A 11 -6.28 -7.51 -10.82
CA ARG A 11 -5.54 -6.66 -9.87
C ARG A 11 -4.61 -7.54 -9.03
N PRO A 12 -3.37 -7.10 -8.75
CA PRO A 12 -2.45 -7.89 -7.94
C PRO A 12 -3.07 -8.15 -6.57
N THR A 13 -2.90 -9.38 -6.09
CA THR A 13 -3.29 -9.74 -4.73
C THR A 13 -2.42 -8.98 -3.73
N VAL A 14 -2.94 -8.78 -2.52
CA VAL A 14 -2.18 -8.17 -1.42
C VAL A 14 -0.83 -8.87 -1.22
N ARG A 15 -0.80 -10.21 -1.26
CA ARG A 15 0.43 -11.00 -1.12
C ARG A 15 1.46 -10.72 -2.22
N GLN A 16 1.01 -10.55 -3.47
CA GLN A 16 1.90 -10.19 -4.58
C GLN A 16 2.45 -8.78 -4.44
N VAL A 17 1.62 -7.83 -3.99
CA VAL A 17 2.07 -6.45 -3.72
C VAL A 17 3.14 -6.43 -2.63
N TYR A 18 2.92 -7.15 -1.51
CA TYR A 18 3.91 -7.24 -0.44
C TYR A 18 5.21 -7.94 -0.89
N ALA A 19 5.12 -9.03 -1.64
CA ALA A 19 6.30 -9.71 -2.18
C ALA A 19 7.11 -8.81 -3.12
N LEU A 20 6.43 -8.05 -3.99
CA LEU A 20 7.07 -7.09 -4.88
C LEU A 20 7.76 -5.97 -4.08
N ALA A 21 7.08 -5.41 -3.09
CA ALA A 21 7.62 -4.33 -2.28
C ALA A 21 8.85 -4.78 -1.46
N ALA A 22 8.82 -5.98 -0.88
CA ALA A 22 9.96 -6.56 -0.17
C ALA A 22 11.18 -6.73 -1.08
N ALA A 23 11.00 -7.29 -2.27
CA ALA A 23 12.09 -7.46 -3.24
C ALA A 23 12.69 -6.12 -3.71
N LEU A 24 11.87 -5.07 -3.83
CA LEU A 24 12.36 -3.73 -4.16
C LEU A 24 13.18 -3.11 -3.03
N CYS A 25 12.73 -3.25 -1.79
CA CYS A 25 13.49 -2.82 -0.61
C CYS A 25 14.86 -3.51 -0.56
N GLU A 26 14.91 -4.83 -0.71
CA GLU A 26 16.17 -5.59 -0.77
C GLU A 26 17.11 -5.09 -1.88
N ARG A 27 16.58 -4.85 -3.08
CA ARG A 27 17.37 -4.35 -4.22
C ARG A 27 17.93 -2.94 -4.00
N LEU A 28 17.24 -2.11 -3.21
CA LEU A 28 17.65 -0.74 -2.89
C LEU A 28 18.50 -0.66 -1.61
N GLY A 29 18.67 -1.77 -0.89
CA GLY A 29 19.33 -1.77 0.42
C GLY A 29 18.51 -1.10 1.52
N GLU A 30 17.19 -1.02 1.34
CA GLU A 30 16.23 -0.42 2.26
C GLU A 30 15.60 -1.49 3.15
N GLU A 31 15.32 -1.16 4.41
CA GLU A 31 14.56 -2.07 5.28
C GLU A 31 13.06 -2.03 4.94
N PHE A 32 12.46 -3.21 4.85
CA PHE A 32 11.01 -3.31 4.69
C PHE A 32 10.31 -2.94 6.01
N THR A 33 9.31 -2.07 5.95
CA THR A 33 8.62 -1.57 7.15
C THR A 33 7.97 -2.70 7.95
N SER A 34 8.26 -2.78 9.25
CA SER A 34 7.76 -3.82 10.16
C SER A 34 6.42 -3.51 10.82
N SER A 35 5.90 -2.28 10.67
CA SER A 35 4.65 -1.84 11.28
C SER A 35 3.80 -0.97 10.36
N GLY A 36 2.48 -0.96 10.60
CA GLY A 36 1.57 -0.09 9.87
C GLY A 36 1.79 1.40 10.11
N ALA A 37 2.30 1.77 11.29
CA ALA A 37 2.66 3.16 11.61
C ALA A 37 3.87 3.61 10.77
N ALA A 38 4.94 2.82 10.74
CA ALA A 38 6.13 3.11 9.93
C ALA A 38 5.80 3.15 8.43
N ALA A 39 4.93 2.24 7.97
CA ALA A 39 4.43 2.27 6.59
C ALA A 39 3.66 3.56 6.29
N SER A 40 2.80 4.02 7.19
CA SER A 40 2.01 5.24 6.99
C SER A 40 2.89 6.49 6.91
N GLU A 41 3.89 6.59 7.78
CA GLU A 41 4.88 7.68 7.77
C GLU A 41 5.70 7.70 6.48
N LEU A 42 6.21 6.53 6.04
CA LEU A 42 6.95 6.41 4.79
C LEU A 42 6.09 6.80 3.58
N ILE A 43 4.84 6.31 3.52
CA ILE A 43 3.91 6.63 2.44
C ILE A 43 3.64 8.13 2.39
N GLU A 44 3.44 8.78 3.55
CA GLU A 44 3.21 10.22 3.57
C GLU A 44 4.42 11.01 3.05
N ARG A 45 5.64 10.65 3.50
CA ARG A 45 6.87 11.26 3.01
C ARG A 45 6.99 11.11 1.48
N LEU A 46 6.86 9.89 0.96
CA LEU A 46 6.93 9.61 -0.48
C LEU A 46 5.84 10.34 -1.26
N ARG A 47 4.62 10.44 -0.72
CA ARG A 47 3.53 11.22 -1.33
C ARG A 47 3.90 12.70 -1.43
N ARG A 48 4.46 13.29 -0.38
CA ARG A 48 4.90 14.70 -0.37
C ARG A 48 6.02 14.94 -1.38
N GLU A 49 7.02 14.07 -1.40
CA GLU A 49 8.12 14.12 -2.38
C GLU A 49 7.64 14.04 -3.82
N ASN A 50 6.61 13.22 -4.08
CA ASN A 50 5.98 13.10 -5.40
C ASN A 50 4.95 14.22 -5.71
N GLY A 51 4.76 15.20 -4.83
CA GLY A 51 3.83 16.32 -5.02
C GLY A 51 2.34 15.94 -4.94
N HIS A 52 2.01 14.86 -4.22
CA HIS A 52 0.63 14.39 -4.09
C HIS A 52 -0.22 15.38 -3.27
N PRO A 53 -1.43 15.79 -3.73
CA PRO A 53 -2.23 16.84 -3.10
C PRO A 53 -2.96 16.41 -1.82
N ALA A 54 -2.68 15.24 -1.28
CA ALA A 54 -3.45 14.71 -0.14
C ALA A 54 -2.92 15.30 1.18
N PRO A 55 -3.81 15.61 2.15
CA PRO A 55 -3.41 16.18 3.44
C PRO A 55 -2.54 15.21 4.24
N ALA A 56 -1.84 15.72 5.25
CA ALA A 56 -1.11 14.89 6.19
C ALA A 56 -2.06 13.94 6.94
N LEU A 57 -1.50 12.86 7.50
CA LEU A 57 -2.23 11.85 8.24
C LEU A 57 -2.91 12.46 9.46
N GLU A 58 -2.24 13.37 10.14
CA GLU A 58 -2.75 14.11 11.30
C GLU A 58 -3.90 15.07 10.94
N ASP A 59 -3.86 15.64 9.74
CA ASP A 59 -4.90 16.54 9.22
C ASP A 59 -6.09 15.77 8.61
N THR A 60 -5.95 14.45 8.46
CA THR A 60 -7.01 13.63 7.89
C THR A 60 -8.08 13.39 8.95
N PRO A 61 -9.34 13.82 8.72
CA PRO A 61 -10.39 13.59 9.69
C PRO A 61 -10.56 12.10 9.96
N PRO A 62 -10.79 11.68 11.22
CA PRO A 62 -10.94 10.28 11.54
C PRO A 62 -12.04 9.68 10.68
N ARG A 63 -11.72 8.60 9.95
CA ARG A 63 -12.71 7.89 9.14
C ARG A 63 -13.87 7.55 10.07
N ARG A 64 -15.06 8.10 9.79
CA ARG A 64 -16.29 7.72 10.47
C ARG A 64 -16.39 6.20 10.31
N ARG A 65 -16.16 5.46 11.39
CA ARG A 65 -16.41 4.02 11.44
C ARG A 65 -17.92 3.87 11.20
N GLY A 66 -18.29 3.69 9.94
CA GLY A 66 -19.63 3.23 9.62
C GLY A 66 -19.81 1.93 10.36
N PHE A 67 -20.78 1.89 11.27
CA PHE A 67 -21.28 0.65 11.84
C PHE A 67 -21.77 -0.21 10.67
N SER A 68 -20.87 -0.98 10.05
CA SER A 68 -21.26 -2.08 9.18
C SER A 68 -21.72 -3.20 10.09
N ARG A 69 -22.96 -3.10 10.58
CA ARG A 69 -23.72 -4.26 11.00
C ARG A 69 -24.11 -5.00 9.72
N ARG A 70 -23.49 -6.15 9.49
CA ARG A 70 -24.10 -7.33 8.87
C ARG A 70 -23.24 -8.53 9.19
#